data_AF-A0AAW6BRI8-F1
#
_entry.id   AF-A0AAW6BRI8-F1
#
_cell.length_a   1.000
_cell.length_b   1.000
_cell.length_c   1.000
_cell.angle_alpha   90.00
_cell.angle_beta   90.00
_cell.angle_gamma   90.00
#
_symmetry.space_group_name_H-M   'P 1'
#
loop_
_entity.id
_entity.type
_entity.pdbx_description
1 polymer ?
#
loop_
_entity_poly.entity_id
_entity_poly.type
_entity_poly.pdbx_seq_one_letter_code
_entity_poly.pdbx_strand_id
1 'polypeptide(L)'
;MTEIWVGLIVFIVSLVIARSSKPTWYRAIATVIASLIGGVGVLALAVFGYLFFGSSSDCNSNVGGFYENNSALCYNKEKISTLTGKSDGKITPITKFAILDKDKALVYPKDMETQIIFTEGGELKVVTYEDYKFWERLHEEYEVPVTPNVDYKCRGGSSKRYFNVLTAPQKSNNDGAKAICYRGEDYTQTLAKQSGQKGLAGDGLRITSTWKVKDLEVMYVALYNDNTGKAAIERVFLNNAGKLAFSRGLIVKSRDIPDASPDASFALFGIDGSDVNFNMVYFNVNESTSTSIYRFKEIPGRIDLPVKISFFSGGSGLWVGDNGNISVGFSYIENPQDGRQWSEELIDKKGKKVCDLVSEDIAPTFLQQCKK
;
A
#
# COMPACT_ATOMS: atom_id res chain seq x y z
N MET A 1 3.48 -59.94 -24.23
CA MET A 1 2.01 -60.06 -24.03
C MET A 1 1.60 -61.45 -23.52
N THR A 2 2.32 -62.52 -23.87
CA THR A 2 2.08 -63.91 -23.42
C THR A 2 2.31 -64.16 -21.92
N GLU A 3 3.25 -63.47 -21.29
CA GLU A 3 3.61 -63.69 -19.88
C GLU A 3 2.51 -63.25 -18.88
N ILE A 4 1.78 -62.17 -19.20
CA ILE A 4 0.68 -61.67 -18.36
C ILE A 4 -0.48 -62.66 -18.36
N TRP A 5 -0.78 -63.27 -19.51
CA TRP A 5 -1.81 -64.30 -19.62
C TRP A 5 -1.45 -65.57 -18.86
N VAL A 6 -0.17 -65.97 -18.89
CA VAL A 6 0.32 -67.11 -18.09
C VAL A 6 0.16 -66.83 -16.59
N GLY A 7 0.54 -65.63 -16.11
CA GLY A 7 0.37 -65.25 -14.71
C GLY A 7 -1.09 -65.22 -14.26
N LEU A 8 -2.00 -64.74 -15.11
CA LEU A 8 -3.43 -64.66 -14.83
C LEU A 8 -4.08 -66.05 -14.79
N ILE A 9 -3.67 -66.97 -15.69
CA ILE A 9 -4.12 -68.36 -15.66
C ILE A 9 -3.63 -69.08 -14.40
N VAL A 10 -2.36 -68.90 -14.02
CA VAL A 10 -1.80 -69.48 -12.78
C VAL A 10 -2.53 -68.97 -11.54
N PHE A 11 -2.90 -67.68 -11.51
CA PHE A 11 -3.69 -67.09 -10.42
C PHE A 11 -5.10 -67.70 -10.32
N ILE A 12 -5.83 -67.82 -11.45
CA ILE A 12 -7.17 -68.41 -11.46
C ILE A 12 -7.14 -69.88 -11.04
N VAL A 13 -6.21 -70.66 -11.58
CA VAL A 13 -6.06 -72.08 -11.22
C VAL A 13 -5.71 -72.23 -9.74
N SER A 14 -4.83 -71.37 -9.20
CA SER A 14 -4.48 -71.36 -7.78
C SER A 14 -5.67 -70.99 -6.88
N LEU A 15 -6.54 -70.06 -7.30
CA LEU A 15 -7.77 -69.69 -6.59
C LEU A 15 -8.77 -70.85 -6.51
N VAL A 16 -8.94 -71.59 -7.60
CA VAL A 16 -9.83 -72.76 -7.66
C VAL A 16 -9.31 -73.88 -6.76
N ILE A 17 -7.99 -74.13 -6.78
CA ILE A 17 -7.35 -75.14 -5.92
C ILE A 17 -7.41 -74.74 -4.44
N ALA A 18 -7.22 -73.45 -4.13
CA ALA A 18 -7.31 -72.92 -2.76
C ALA A 18 -8.71 -73.09 -2.13
N ARG A 19 -9.77 -73.08 -2.95
CA ARG A 19 -11.17 -73.33 -2.54
C ARG A 19 -11.59 -74.80 -2.54
N SER A 20 -10.73 -75.73 -2.93
CA SER A 20 -11.05 -77.16 -2.90
C SER A 20 -11.20 -77.68 -1.46
N SER A 21 -12.25 -78.46 -1.20
CA SER A 21 -12.63 -78.94 0.14
C SER A 21 -11.73 -80.05 0.69
N LYS A 22 -10.81 -80.61 -0.10
CA LYS A 22 -9.89 -81.67 0.34
C LYS A 22 -8.57 -81.09 0.86
N PRO A 23 -8.18 -81.34 2.13
CA PRO A 23 -6.94 -80.84 2.69
C PRO A 23 -5.75 -81.59 2.07
N THR A 24 -4.94 -80.87 1.30
CA THR A 24 -3.78 -81.42 0.58
C THR A 24 -2.65 -80.40 0.60
N TRP A 25 -1.41 -80.88 0.54
CA TRP A 25 -0.21 -80.04 0.66
C TRP A 25 -0.11 -78.97 -0.46
N TYR A 26 -0.65 -79.25 -1.64
CA TYR A 26 -0.68 -78.31 -2.76
C TYR A 26 -1.71 -77.16 -2.57
N ARG A 27 -2.69 -77.31 -1.67
CA ARG A 27 -3.64 -76.23 -1.32
C ARG A 27 -2.94 -75.09 -0.56
N ALA A 28 -1.99 -75.40 0.31
CA ALA A 28 -1.22 -74.39 1.04
C ALA A 28 -0.38 -73.53 0.08
N ILE A 29 0.30 -74.17 -0.87
CA ILE A 29 1.12 -73.49 -1.89
C ILE A 29 0.24 -72.60 -2.80
N ALA A 30 -0.90 -73.11 -3.26
CA ALA A 30 -1.84 -72.35 -4.09
C ALA A 30 -2.44 -71.13 -3.36
N THR A 31 -2.67 -71.24 -2.06
CA THR A 31 -3.21 -70.13 -1.23
C THR A 31 -2.18 -69.01 -1.08
N VAL A 32 -0.89 -69.35 -0.90
CA VAL A 32 0.22 -68.38 -0.81
C VAL A 32 0.41 -67.65 -2.14
N ILE A 33 0.37 -68.37 -3.27
CA ILE A 33 0.49 -67.77 -4.61
C ILE A 33 -0.68 -66.83 -4.93
N ALA A 34 -1.91 -67.23 -4.60
CA ALA A 34 -3.08 -66.37 -4.77
C ALA A 34 -3.02 -65.12 -3.86
N SER A 35 -2.50 -65.24 -2.63
CA SER A 35 -2.32 -64.11 -1.74
C SER A 35 -1.28 -63.11 -2.25
N LEU A 36 -0.15 -63.58 -2.78
CA LEU A 36 0.93 -62.74 -3.31
C LEU A 36 0.50 -61.96 -4.56
N ILE A 37 -0.11 -62.64 -5.53
CA ILE A 37 -0.54 -62.01 -6.78
C ILE A 37 -1.74 -61.08 -6.55
N GLY A 38 -2.69 -61.49 -5.71
CA GLY A 38 -3.85 -60.65 -5.33
C GLY A 38 -3.45 -59.41 -4.52
N GLY A 39 -2.47 -59.53 -3.62
CA GLY A 39 -1.99 -58.43 -2.79
C GLY A 39 -1.32 -57.32 -3.62
N VAL A 40 -0.51 -57.68 -4.61
CA VAL A 40 0.16 -56.71 -5.50
C VAL A 40 -0.85 -55.97 -6.39
N GLY A 41 -1.89 -56.65 -6.87
CA GLY A 41 -2.95 -56.03 -7.67
C GLY A 41 -3.77 -54.98 -6.90
N VAL A 42 -4.08 -55.24 -5.63
CA VAL A 42 -4.81 -54.30 -4.77
C VAL A 42 -3.95 -53.08 -4.42
N LEU A 43 -2.66 -53.27 -4.18
CA LEU A 43 -1.72 -52.18 -3.91
C LEU A 43 -1.52 -51.27 -5.13
N ALA A 44 -1.43 -51.84 -6.33
CA ALA A 44 -1.35 -51.07 -7.58
C ALA A 44 -2.63 -50.24 -7.81
N LEU A 45 -3.81 -50.80 -7.57
CA LEU A 45 -5.08 -50.08 -7.67
C LEU A 45 -5.22 -48.97 -6.62
N ALA A 46 -4.74 -49.19 -5.40
CA ALA A 46 -4.74 -48.17 -4.34
C ALA A 46 -3.80 -46.99 -4.68
N VAL A 47 -2.61 -47.28 -5.23
CA VAL A 47 -1.66 -46.24 -5.68
C VAL A 47 -2.19 -45.48 -6.90
N PHE A 48 -2.82 -46.17 -7.85
CA PHE A 48 -3.43 -45.54 -9.03
C PHE A 48 -4.64 -44.66 -8.64
N GLY A 49 -5.45 -45.11 -7.68
CA GLY A 49 -6.53 -44.31 -7.10
C GLY A 49 -6.03 -43.05 -6.40
N TYR A 50 -4.94 -43.14 -5.63
CA TYR A 50 -4.35 -41.98 -4.97
C TYR A 50 -3.79 -40.95 -5.96
N LEU A 51 -3.16 -41.40 -7.06
CA LEU A 51 -2.59 -40.51 -8.08
C LEU A 51 -3.64 -39.83 -8.97
N PHE A 52 -4.77 -40.48 -9.26
CA PHE A 52 -5.81 -39.91 -10.11
C PHE A 52 -6.85 -39.07 -9.35
N PHE A 53 -7.12 -39.38 -8.07
CA PHE A 53 -8.07 -38.63 -7.25
C PHE A 53 -7.42 -37.59 -6.32
N GLY A 54 -6.10 -37.59 -6.17
CA GLY A 54 -5.37 -36.71 -5.23
C GLY A 54 -4.96 -35.33 -5.78
N SER A 55 -5.28 -34.98 -7.02
CA SER A 55 -4.85 -33.71 -7.63
C SER A 55 -5.85 -33.12 -8.62
N SER A 56 -7.13 -33.04 -8.25
CA SER A 56 -8.04 -32.11 -8.93
C SER A 56 -7.76 -30.70 -8.44
N SER A 57 -6.99 -29.91 -9.19
CA SER A 57 -7.06 -28.45 -9.03
C SER A 57 -8.49 -28.05 -9.39
N ASP A 58 -9.29 -27.70 -8.38
CA ASP A 58 -10.71 -27.33 -8.51
C ASP A 58 -10.96 -26.10 -9.41
N CYS A 59 -9.94 -25.49 -10.00
CA CYS A 59 -10.05 -24.31 -10.84
C CYS A 59 -9.65 -24.64 -12.29
N ASN A 60 -10.52 -24.35 -13.25
CA ASN A 60 -10.36 -24.64 -14.68
C ASN A 60 -9.68 -23.48 -15.43
N SER A 61 -8.77 -23.79 -16.36
CA SER A 61 -7.83 -22.83 -16.96
C SER A 61 -8.39 -21.81 -17.93
N ASN A 62 -9.67 -21.89 -18.28
CA ASN A 62 -10.20 -21.22 -19.48
C ASN A 62 -11.16 -20.06 -19.19
N VAL A 63 -11.33 -19.67 -17.92
CA VAL A 63 -12.19 -18.54 -17.53
C VAL A 63 -11.29 -17.40 -17.05
N GLY A 64 -11.28 -16.30 -17.80
CA GLY A 64 -10.61 -15.07 -17.38
C GLY A 64 -11.43 -14.38 -16.28
N GLY A 65 -10.83 -14.19 -15.10
CA GLY A 65 -11.47 -13.51 -13.98
C GLY A 65 -11.90 -14.44 -12.84
N PHE A 66 -12.78 -13.93 -11.97
CA PHE A 66 -13.37 -14.65 -10.85
C PHE A 66 -14.53 -15.54 -11.31
N TYR A 67 -14.57 -16.78 -10.80
CA TYR A 67 -15.66 -17.72 -11.03
C TYR A 67 -15.78 -18.71 -9.87
N GLU A 68 -16.94 -19.37 -9.80
CA GLU A 68 -17.19 -20.45 -8.85
C GLU A 68 -17.02 -21.79 -9.54
N ASN A 69 -16.28 -22.71 -8.92
CA ASN A 69 -16.27 -24.11 -9.32
C ASN A 69 -16.30 -25.00 -8.08
N ASN A 70 -17.23 -25.96 -8.02
CA ASN A 70 -17.40 -26.85 -6.86
C ASN A 70 -17.42 -26.12 -5.50
N SER A 71 -18.12 -24.98 -5.43
CA SER A 71 -18.17 -24.12 -4.23
C SER A 71 -16.82 -23.59 -3.75
N ALA A 72 -15.82 -23.58 -4.64
CA ALA A 72 -14.57 -22.89 -4.46
C ALA A 72 -14.57 -21.58 -5.26
N LEU A 73 -14.10 -20.50 -4.63
CA LEU A 73 -13.79 -19.26 -5.32
C LEU A 73 -12.48 -19.45 -6.10
N CYS A 74 -12.53 -19.25 -7.41
CA CYS A 74 -11.39 -19.35 -8.30
C CYS A 74 -11.12 -17.99 -8.96
N TYR A 75 -9.83 -17.69 -9.17
CA TYR A 75 -9.37 -16.62 -10.05
C TYR A 75 -8.36 -17.22 -11.03
N ASN A 76 -8.68 -17.19 -12.32
CA ASN A 76 -7.92 -17.92 -13.35
C ASN A 76 -7.72 -19.41 -12.98
N LYS A 77 -6.50 -19.84 -12.65
CA LYS A 77 -6.17 -21.23 -12.26
C LYS A 77 -6.06 -21.42 -10.74
N GLU A 78 -6.19 -20.35 -9.97
CA GLU A 78 -5.89 -20.36 -8.54
C GLU A 78 -7.16 -20.42 -7.70
N LYS A 79 -7.15 -21.33 -6.72
CA LYS A 79 -8.21 -21.45 -5.72
C LYS A 79 -7.93 -20.47 -4.58
N ILE A 80 -8.90 -19.61 -4.30
CA ILE A 80 -8.82 -18.64 -3.22
C ILE A 80 -9.67 -19.17 -2.05
N SER A 81 -9.03 -19.85 -1.10
CA SER A 81 -9.69 -20.43 0.08
C SER A 81 -9.39 -19.69 1.39
N THR A 82 -8.37 -18.82 1.40
CA THR A 82 -7.88 -18.15 2.59
C THR A 82 -7.41 -16.73 2.26
N LEU A 83 -7.46 -15.84 3.25
CA LEU A 83 -6.82 -14.52 3.19
C LEU A 83 -5.64 -14.48 4.17
N THR A 84 -4.54 -13.88 3.75
CA THR A 84 -3.39 -13.62 4.63
C THR A 84 -3.49 -12.18 5.14
N GLY A 85 -3.60 -12.02 6.46
CA GLY A 85 -3.59 -10.72 7.12
C GLY A 85 -2.26 -9.99 6.88
N LYS A 86 -2.32 -8.77 6.32
CA LYS A 86 -1.12 -7.96 6.02
C LYS A 86 -0.33 -7.54 7.28
N SER A 87 -0.95 -7.55 8.46
CA SER A 87 -0.35 -7.05 9.72
C SER A 87 0.17 -8.13 10.66
N ASP A 88 -0.38 -9.35 10.61
CA ASP A 88 -0.07 -10.45 11.53
C ASP A 88 0.33 -11.76 10.82
N GLY A 89 0.25 -11.81 9.48
CA GLY A 89 0.54 -13.02 8.69
C GLY A 89 -0.46 -14.15 8.95
N LYS A 90 -1.56 -13.88 9.66
CA LYS A 90 -2.54 -14.90 10.03
C LYS A 90 -3.33 -15.29 8.79
N ILE A 91 -3.37 -16.59 8.53
CA ILE A 91 -4.14 -17.17 7.43
C ILE A 91 -5.56 -17.41 7.93
N THR A 92 -6.53 -16.65 7.42
CA THR A 92 -7.94 -16.74 7.80
C THR A 92 -8.73 -17.45 6.69
N PRO A 93 -9.46 -18.53 7.00
CA PRO A 93 -10.28 -19.23 6.01
C PRO A 93 -11.47 -18.40 5.56
N ILE A 94 -11.77 -18.45 4.26
CA ILE A 94 -12.96 -17.86 3.66
C ILE A 94 -14.13 -18.83 3.90
N THR A 95 -15.20 -18.35 4.52
CA THR A 95 -16.36 -19.19 4.86
C THR A 95 -17.46 -19.10 3.81
N LYS A 96 -17.58 -17.95 3.14
CA LYS A 96 -18.53 -17.69 2.05
C LYS A 96 -17.92 -16.66 1.10
N PHE A 97 -18.44 -16.61 -0.12
CA PHE A 97 -18.11 -15.60 -1.11
C PHE A 97 -19.32 -15.29 -2.00
N ALA A 98 -19.25 -14.15 -2.68
CA ALA A 98 -20.16 -13.77 -3.76
C ALA A 98 -19.35 -13.12 -4.88
N ILE A 99 -19.51 -13.60 -6.10
CA ILE A 99 -18.83 -13.01 -7.27
C ILE A 99 -19.68 -11.83 -7.73
N LEU A 100 -19.08 -10.65 -7.76
CA LEU A 100 -19.77 -9.42 -8.15
C LEU A 100 -19.63 -9.16 -9.64
N ASP A 101 -18.42 -9.38 -10.19
CA ASP A 101 -18.11 -9.27 -11.61
C ASP A 101 -16.84 -10.10 -11.93
N LYS A 102 -16.44 -10.17 -13.21
CA LYS A 102 -15.22 -10.86 -13.68
C LYS A 102 -13.95 -10.43 -12.93
N ASP A 103 -13.92 -9.20 -12.45
CA ASP A 103 -12.76 -8.58 -11.80
C ASP A 103 -12.95 -8.39 -10.29
N LYS A 104 -14.07 -8.82 -9.70
CA LYS A 104 -14.41 -8.54 -8.30
C LYS A 104 -15.18 -9.67 -7.61
N ALA A 105 -14.76 -10.03 -6.40
CA ALA A 105 -15.46 -10.96 -5.53
C ALA A 105 -15.52 -10.45 -4.08
N LEU A 106 -16.68 -10.56 -3.46
CA LEU A 106 -16.88 -10.31 -2.04
C LEU A 106 -16.62 -11.60 -1.25
N VAL A 107 -15.87 -11.51 -0.16
CA VAL A 107 -15.50 -12.68 0.65
C VAL A 107 -15.78 -12.45 2.14
N TYR A 108 -16.17 -13.51 2.83
CA TYR A 108 -16.57 -13.51 4.23
C TYR A 108 -15.63 -14.43 5.03
N PRO A 109 -14.53 -13.92 5.59
CA PRO A 109 -13.59 -14.72 6.38
C PRO A 109 -14.16 -15.02 7.78
N LYS A 110 -13.72 -16.12 8.40
CA LYS A 110 -14.30 -16.61 9.68
C LYS A 110 -14.16 -15.62 10.85
N ASP A 111 -13.05 -14.88 10.91
CA ASP A 111 -12.67 -14.02 12.05
C ASP A 111 -12.17 -12.64 11.59
N MET A 112 -12.65 -12.16 10.43
CA MET A 112 -12.33 -10.83 9.91
C MET A 112 -13.59 -10.17 9.37
N GLU A 113 -13.55 -8.85 9.27
CA GLU A 113 -14.60 -8.09 8.57
C GLU A 113 -14.72 -8.55 7.11
N THR A 114 -15.88 -8.32 6.50
CA THR A 114 -16.11 -8.61 5.08
C THR A 114 -15.06 -7.90 4.23
N GLN A 115 -14.41 -8.64 3.33
CA GLN A 115 -13.39 -8.12 2.43
C GLN A 115 -13.90 -8.18 1.00
N ILE A 116 -13.35 -7.34 0.13
CA ILE A 116 -13.47 -7.48 -1.31
C ILE A 116 -12.11 -7.83 -1.90
N ILE A 117 -12.11 -8.73 -2.88
CA ILE A 117 -10.96 -9.07 -3.71
C ILE A 117 -11.26 -8.53 -5.10
N PHE A 118 -10.33 -7.76 -5.68
CA PHE A 118 -10.48 -7.23 -7.02
C PHE A 118 -9.15 -7.22 -7.79
N THR A 119 -9.23 -7.08 -9.11
CA THR A 119 -8.07 -7.00 -9.99
C THR A 119 -7.75 -5.55 -10.35
N GLU A 120 -6.48 -5.17 -10.25
CA GLU A 120 -6.00 -3.87 -10.72
C GLU A 120 -4.60 -4.04 -11.31
N GLY A 121 -4.42 -3.71 -12.58
CA GLY A 121 -3.14 -3.94 -13.28
C GLY A 121 -2.78 -5.43 -13.45
N GLY A 122 -3.74 -6.34 -13.28
CA GLY A 122 -3.52 -7.79 -13.36
C GLY A 122 -3.17 -8.46 -12.02
N GLU A 123 -2.97 -7.67 -10.96
CA GLU A 123 -2.70 -8.17 -9.60
C GLU A 123 -3.98 -8.22 -8.76
N LEU A 124 -4.07 -9.21 -7.85
CA LEU A 124 -5.17 -9.31 -6.88
C LEU A 124 -4.93 -8.39 -5.69
N LYS A 125 -5.86 -7.47 -5.47
CA LYS A 125 -5.90 -6.60 -4.30
C LYS A 125 -7.02 -7.04 -3.35
N VAL A 126 -6.74 -6.93 -2.05
CA VAL A 126 -7.68 -7.25 -0.97
C VAL A 126 -7.79 -6.05 -0.05
N VAL A 127 -9.02 -5.57 0.16
CA VAL A 127 -9.35 -4.46 1.07
C VAL A 127 -10.66 -4.76 1.81
N THR A 128 -10.94 -4.03 2.88
CA THR A 128 -12.23 -4.16 3.56
C THR A 128 -13.36 -3.69 2.64
N TYR A 129 -14.55 -4.29 2.77
CA TYR A 129 -15.68 -3.91 1.92
C TYR A 129 -16.15 -2.48 2.18
N GLU A 130 -16.04 -2.00 3.42
CA GLU A 130 -16.36 -0.61 3.77
C GLU A 130 -15.38 0.37 3.14
N ASP A 131 -14.07 0.07 3.17
CA ASP A 131 -13.07 0.88 2.47
C ASP A 131 -13.34 0.90 0.96
N TYR A 132 -13.63 -0.26 0.36
CA TYR A 132 -13.95 -0.34 -1.07
C TYR A 132 -15.18 0.48 -1.46
N LYS A 133 -16.27 0.39 -0.70
CA LYS A 133 -17.49 1.19 -0.95
C LYS A 133 -17.22 2.68 -0.84
N PHE A 134 -16.37 3.05 0.10
CA PHE A 134 -15.93 4.43 0.25
C PHE A 134 -15.13 4.88 -0.98
N TRP A 135 -14.20 4.06 -1.47
CA TRP A 135 -13.43 4.29 -2.69
C TRP A 135 -14.30 4.41 -3.94
N GLU A 136 -15.23 3.49 -4.13
CA GLU A 136 -16.16 3.46 -5.27
C GLU A 136 -17.04 4.71 -5.29
N ARG A 137 -17.58 5.12 -4.13
CA ARG A 137 -18.34 6.37 -4.00
C ARG A 137 -17.50 7.60 -4.36
N LEU A 138 -16.25 7.65 -3.90
CA LEU A 138 -15.34 8.75 -4.25
C LEU A 138 -15.05 8.79 -5.75
N HIS A 139 -14.89 7.63 -6.40
CA HIS A 139 -14.65 7.53 -7.82
C HIS A 139 -15.86 7.98 -8.65
N GLU A 140 -17.07 7.53 -8.28
CA GLU A 140 -18.31 7.98 -8.93
C GLU A 140 -18.53 9.49 -8.76
N GLU A 141 -18.20 10.05 -7.58
CA GLU A 141 -18.26 11.50 -7.37
C GLU A 141 -17.21 12.26 -8.19
N TYR A 142 -16.05 11.66 -8.53
CA TYR A 142 -15.01 12.29 -9.37
C TYR A 142 -15.50 12.59 -10.79
N GLU A 143 -16.38 11.75 -11.34
CA GLU A 143 -16.86 11.87 -12.72
C GLU A 143 -17.98 12.89 -12.90
N VAL A 144 -18.57 13.41 -11.81
CA VAL A 144 -19.67 14.38 -11.89
C VAL A 144 -19.13 15.79 -12.08
N PRO A 145 -19.34 16.43 -13.25
CA PRO A 145 -19.00 17.83 -13.43
C PRO A 145 -19.93 18.67 -12.55
N VAL A 146 -19.34 19.50 -11.69
CA VAL A 146 -20.10 20.41 -10.85
C VAL A 146 -20.70 21.54 -11.71
N THR A 147 -21.92 21.96 -11.39
CA THR A 147 -22.73 22.83 -12.25
C THR A 147 -22.11 24.23 -12.47
N PRO A 148 -22.40 24.90 -13.60
CA PRO A 148 -21.68 26.10 -14.03
C PRO A 148 -21.90 27.37 -13.18
N ASN A 149 -22.87 27.39 -12.26
CA ASN A 149 -23.43 28.61 -11.69
C ASN A 149 -23.05 28.88 -10.22
N VAL A 150 -22.01 28.24 -9.69
CA VAL A 150 -21.51 28.53 -8.34
C VAL A 150 -20.10 29.11 -8.44
N ASP A 151 -19.84 30.18 -7.69
CA ASP A 151 -18.53 30.83 -7.65
C ASP A 151 -17.61 30.07 -6.69
N TYR A 152 -16.69 29.27 -7.24
CA TYR A 152 -15.82 28.39 -6.47
C TYR A 152 -14.48 29.06 -6.17
N LYS A 153 -14.09 29.07 -4.89
CA LYS A 153 -12.85 29.68 -4.39
C LYS A 153 -11.58 28.90 -4.77
N CYS A 154 -11.75 27.67 -5.26
CA CYS A 154 -10.69 26.73 -5.62
C CYS A 154 -10.80 26.31 -7.09
N ARG A 155 -10.34 27.17 -8.01
CA ARG A 155 -10.17 26.82 -9.44
C ARG A 155 -8.75 26.35 -9.72
N GLY A 156 -8.60 25.24 -10.44
CA GLY A 156 -7.30 24.84 -10.99
C GLY A 156 -6.91 25.76 -12.15
N GLY A 157 -5.62 26.12 -12.26
CA GLY A 157 -5.14 27.12 -13.23
C GLY A 157 -5.35 26.78 -14.71
N SER A 158 -5.54 25.50 -15.07
CA SER A 158 -5.69 25.05 -16.46
C SER A 158 -6.93 24.21 -16.75
N SER A 159 -7.70 23.80 -15.74
CA SER A 159 -8.88 22.96 -15.90
C SER A 159 -10.14 23.67 -15.41
N LYS A 160 -11.17 23.78 -16.26
CA LYS A 160 -12.57 24.06 -15.85
C LYS A 160 -13.18 22.92 -15.01
N ARG A 161 -12.35 22.00 -14.49
CA ARG A 161 -12.75 20.85 -13.71
C ARG A 161 -12.67 21.20 -12.23
N TYR A 162 -13.73 20.89 -11.52
CA TYR A 162 -13.84 21.03 -10.08
C TYR A 162 -13.27 19.78 -9.43
N PHE A 163 -12.58 19.94 -8.31
CA PHE A 163 -12.03 18.81 -7.58
C PHE A 163 -13.06 18.36 -6.52
N ASN A 164 -13.74 17.23 -6.77
CA ASN A 164 -14.46 16.48 -5.73
C ASN A 164 -13.52 15.67 -4.84
N VAL A 165 -12.22 15.73 -5.11
CA VAL A 165 -11.14 15.09 -4.34
C VAL A 165 -10.36 16.12 -3.54
N LEU A 166 -9.71 15.66 -2.48
CA LEU A 166 -8.80 16.49 -1.71
C LEU A 166 -7.61 16.89 -2.58
N THR A 167 -7.41 18.19 -2.75
CA THR A 167 -6.34 18.76 -3.59
C THR A 167 -5.77 20.04 -2.96
N ALA A 168 -4.60 20.45 -3.46
CA ALA A 168 -3.92 21.67 -3.04
C ALA A 168 -3.47 22.54 -4.24
N PRO A 169 -4.39 23.10 -5.04
CA PRO A 169 -4.04 23.89 -6.21
C PRO A 169 -3.28 25.16 -5.80
N GLN A 170 -2.33 25.57 -6.63
CA GLN A 170 -1.75 26.91 -6.56
C GLN A 170 -2.80 27.94 -6.99
N LYS A 171 -3.04 28.96 -6.17
CA LYS A 171 -3.90 30.08 -6.55
C LYS A 171 -3.13 31.02 -7.49
N SER A 172 -3.67 31.26 -8.67
CA SER A 172 -3.04 32.08 -9.72
C SER A 172 -2.80 33.54 -9.35
N ASN A 173 -3.46 34.05 -8.30
CA ASN A 173 -3.47 35.49 -7.96
C ASN A 173 -2.90 35.80 -6.57
N ASN A 174 -2.19 34.86 -5.93
CA ASN A 174 -1.69 35.01 -4.55
C ASN A 174 -0.28 34.39 -4.35
N ASP A 175 0.70 34.79 -5.16
CA ASP A 175 2.12 34.42 -4.98
C ASP A 175 2.38 32.92 -4.77
N GLY A 176 1.63 32.06 -5.48
CA GLY A 176 1.81 30.60 -5.37
C GLY A 176 1.27 29.97 -4.07
N ALA A 177 0.51 30.71 -3.26
CA ALA A 177 -0.15 30.17 -2.09
C ALA A 177 -1.09 29.02 -2.49
N LYS A 178 -0.83 27.82 -1.96
CA LYS A 178 -1.73 26.68 -2.11
C LYS A 178 -2.97 26.91 -1.25
N ALA A 179 -4.11 26.39 -1.68
CA ALA A 179 -5.31 26.28 -0.85
C ALA A 179 -5.71 24.82 -0.70
N ILE A 180 -6.18 24.40 0.47
CA ILE A 180 -6.73 23.05 0.66
C ILE A 180 -8.16 23.03 0.17
N CYS A 181 -8.42 22.27 -0.88
CA CYS A 181 -9.69 22.29 -1.57
C CYS A 181 -10.34 20.91 -1.59
N TYR A 182 -11.66 20.90 -1.41
CA TYR A 182 -12.52 19.72 -1.53
C TYR A 182 -13.90 20.17 -1.97
N ARG A 183 -14.48 19.49 -2.97
CA ARG A 183 -15.78 19.85 -3.57
C ARG A 183 -15.88 21.33 -3.97
N GLY A 184 -14.75 21.90 -4.44
CA GLY A 184 -14.64 23.29 -4.88
C GLY A 184 -14.59 24.37 -3.78
N GLU A 185 -14.64 23.98 -2.50
CA GLU A 185 -14.54 24.89 -1.36
C GLU A 185 -13.11 24.94 -0.79
N ASP A 186 -12.72 26.09 -0.26
CA ASP A 186 -11.42 26.31 0.39
C ASP A 186 -11.54 26.09 1.90
N TYR A 187 -10.83 25.06 2.40
CA TYR A 187 -10.81 24.64 3.79
C TYR A 187 -9.57 25.14 4.56
N THR A 188 -8.71 25.95 3.96
CA THR A 188 -7.40 26.34 4.54
C THR A 188 -7.55 27.02 5.90
N GLN A 189 -8.44 28.00 6.02
CA GLN A 189 -8.71 28.68 7.31
C GLN A 189 -9.41 27.75 8.31
N THR A 190 -10.28 26.85 7.85
CA THR A 190 -10.96 25.86 8.70
C THR A 190 -9.95 24.91 9.33
N LEU A 191 -9.04 24.36 8.51
CA LEU A 191 -7.93 23.53 8.95
C LEU A 191 -7.08 24.24 10.01
N ALA A 192 -6.64 25.47 9.72
CA ALA A 192 -5.81 26.23 10.66
C ALA A 192 -6.54 26.51 11.99
N LYS A 193 -7.85 26.74 11.99
CA LYS A 193 -8.64 26.92 13.22
C LYS A 193 -8.77 25.61 14.00
N GLN A 194 -8.96 24.50 13.31
CA GLN A 194 -9.16 23.19 13.93
C GLN A 194 -7.87 22.56 14.47
N SER A 195 -6.70 23.06 14.06
CA SER A 195 -5.40 22.72 14.69
C SER A 195 -5.38 22.96 16.20
N GLY A 196 -6.19 23.92 16.69
CA GLY A 196 -6.13 24.39 18.09
C GLY A 196 -4.95 25.30 18.39
N GLN A 197 -4.11 25.65 17.41
CA GLN A 197 -2.96 26.53 17.60
C GLN A 197 -3.36 28.00 17.52
N LYS A 198 -3.33 28.70 18.66
CA LYS A 198 -3.60 30.15 18.71
C LYS A 198 -2.60 30.92 17.84
N GLY A 199 -3.14 31.75 16.94
CA GLY A 199 -2.37 32.58 16.02
C GLY A 199 -2.00 31.91 14.70
N LEU A 200 -2.32 30.63 14.48
CA LEU A 200 -2.10 29.99 13.18
C LEU A 200 -3.11 30.51 12.13
N ALA A 201 -4.40 30.50 12.47
CA ALA A 201 -5.45 31.05 11.61
C ALA A 201 -5.47 32.59 11.61
N GLY A 202 -5.97 33.17 10.51
CA GLY A 202 -6.07 34.62 10.31
C GLY A 202 -5.31 35.10 9.08
N ASP A 203 -5.15 36.42 8.99
CA ASP A 203 -4.38 37.05 7.93
C ASP A 203 -2.90 36.64 8.02
N GLY A 204 -2.24 36.46 6.88
CA GLY A 204 -0.87 35.96 6.79
C GLY A 204 -0.73 34.44 6.84
N LEU A 205 -1.83 33.67 6.95
CA LEU A 205 -1.80 32.22 6.80
C LEU A 205 -1.45 31.83 5.35
N ARG A 206 -0.43 31.00 5.19
CA ARG A 206 -0.06 30.36 3.93
C ARG A 206 0.25 28.87 4.11
N ILE A 207 0.13 28.14 3.01
CA ILE A 207 0.54 26.75 2.90
C ILE A 207 1.94 26.71 2.29
N THR A 208 2.91 26.23 3.04
CA THR A 208 4.32 26.19 2.61
C THR A 208 4.63 24.95 1.77
N SER A 209 3.96 23.83 2.05
CA SER A 209 4.10 22.60 1.29
C SER A 209 2.90 21.67 1.54
N THR A 210 2.70 20.73 0.62
CA THR A 210 1.66 19.71 0.72
C THR A 210 2.20 18.41 0.17
N TRP A 211 1.72 17.30 0.72
CA TRP A 211 2.00 15.97 0.21
C TRP A 211 0.73 15.12 0.29
N LYS A 212 0.23 14.65 -0.86
CA LYS A 212 -0.92 13.74 -0.93
C LYS A 212 -0.39 12.31 -0.98
N VAL A 213 -0.93 11.45 -0.13
CA VAL A 213 -0.59 10.03 -0.16
C VAL A 213 -1.21 9.42 -1.41
N LYS A 214 -0.40 8.76 -2.23
CA LYS A 214 -0.87 8.12 -3.47
C LYS A 214 -1.96 7.10 -3.15
N ASP A 215 -3.01 7.09 -3.98
CA ASP A 215 -4.16 6.18 -3.88
C ASP A 215 -4.92 6.28 -2.54
N LEU A 216 -4.65 7.30 -1.72
CA LEU A 216 -5.34 7.59 -0.45
C LEU A 216 -5.88 9.04 -0.45
N GLU A 217 -7.08 9.26 0.08
CA GLU A 217 -7.62 10.61 0.33
C GLU A 217 -7.09 11.15 1.65
N VAL A 218 -5.75 11.13 1.76
CA VAL A 218 -4.97 11.63 2.90
C VAL A 218 -3.92 12.59 2.36
N MET A 219 -3.80 13.75 2.99
CA MET A 219 -2.83 14.79 2.63
C MET A 219 -2.20 15.39 3.87
N TYR A 220 -0.88 15.53 3.85
CA TYR A 220 -0.13 16.29 4.83
C TYR A 220 0.06 17.73 4.32
N VAL A 221 -0.13 18.68 5.21
CA VAL A 221 -0.18 20.11 4.89
C VAL A 221 0.67 20.86 5.89
N ALA A 222 1.72 21.51 5.41
CA ALA A 222 2.52 22.43 6.22
C ALA A 222 1.92 23.85 6.14
N LEU A 223 1.57 24.40 7.30
CA LEU A 223 0.97 25.70 7.49
C LEU A 223 1.97 26.63 8.17
N TYR A 224 1.99 27.88 7.73
CA TYR A 224 2.77 28.95 8.35
C TYR A 224 1.97 30.24 8.35
N ASN A 225 2.06 31.02 9.42
CA ASN A 225 1.46 32.34 9.50
C ASN A 225 2.57 33.40 9.60
N ASP A 226 2.70 34.22 8.55
CA ASP A 226 3.76 35.23 8.44
C ASP A 226 3.66 36.32 9.50
N ASN A 227 2.45 36.60 10.01
CA ASN A 227 2.23 37.64 11.02
C ASN A 227 2.53 37.18 12.44
N THR A 228 2.40 35.88 12.73
CA THR A 228 2.52 35.35 14.10
C THR A 228 3.70 34.40 14.28
N GLY A 229 4.38 34.00 13.21
CA GLY A 229 5.46 33.00 13.22
C GLY A 229 4.99 31.59 13.61
N LYS A 230 3.67 31.34 13.65
CA LYS A 230 3.12 30.03 14.00
C LYS A 230 3.22 29.10 12.81
N ALA A 231 3.72 27.90 13.06
CA ALA A 231 3.87 26.85 12.08
C ALA A 231 3.34 25.51 12.62
N ALA A 232 2.69 24.75 11.74
CA ALA A 232 2.19 23.41 12.02
C ALA A 232 2.26 22.54 10.77
N ILE A 233 2.37 21.22 10.96
CA ILE A 233 1.99 20.24 9.94
C ILE A 233 0.70 19.61 10.41
N GLU A 234 -0.28 19.54 9.52
CA GLU A 234 -1.56 18.88 9.75
C GLU A 234 -1.77 17.77 8.73
N ARG A 235 -2.54 16.77 9.11
CA ARG A 235 -3.10 15.75 8.23
C ARG A 235 -4.55 16.09 7.93
N VAL A 236 -4.90 16.04 6.66
CA VAL A 236 -6.25 16.22 6.11
C VAL A 236 -6.67 14.92 5.47
N PHE A 237 -7.87 14.44 5.75
CA PHE A 237 -8.36 13.19 5.20
C PHE A 237 -9.89 13.19 5.07
N LEU A 238 -10.42 12.24 4.29
CA LEU A 238 -11.85 11.99 4.23
C LEU A 238 -12.21 10.83 5.18
N ASN A 239 -13.18 11.05 6.05
CA ASN A 239 -13.70 10.00 6.93
C ASN A 239 -14.69 9.09 6.21
N ASN A 240 -15.12 8.00 6.84
CA ASN A 240 -16.04 7.01 6.26
C ASN A 240 -17.40 7.61 5.80
N ALA A 241 -17.75 8.82 6.25
CA ALA A 241 -18.94 9.54 5.81
C ALA A 241 -18.70 10.46 4.60
N GLY A 242 -17.50 10.43 4.00
CA GLY A 242 -17.11 11.31 2.88
C GLY A 242 -16.91 12.78 3.30
N LYS A 243 -16.74 13.04 4.59
CA LYS A 243 -16.51 14.39 5.12
C LYS A 243 -15.03 14.62 5.38
N LEU A 244 -14.57 15.84 5.11
CA LEU A 244 -13.25 16.27 5.53
C LEU A 244 -13.12 16.21 7.05
N ALA A 245 -12.03 15.62 7.47
CA ALA A 245 -11.56 15.59 8.83
C ALA A 245 -10.07 15.92 8.86
N PHE A 246 -9.60 16.37 10.02
CA PHE A 246 -8.28 16.95 10.17
C PHE A 246 -7.66 16.49 11.48
N SER A 247 -6.33 16.36 11.52
CA SER A 247 -5.62 16.23 12.78
C SER A 247 -5.75 17.50 13.61
N ARG A 248 -5.58 17.35 14.92
CA ARG A 248 -5.47 18.48 15.86
C ARG A 248 -4.02 18.69 16.25
N GLY A 249 -3.28 19.47 15.48
CA GLY A 249 -1.89 19.80 15.79
C GLY A 249 -1.00 18.56 15.70
N LEU A 250 -0.97 17.90 14.54
CA LEU A 250 -0.14 16.71 14.32
C LEU A 250 1.33 17.00 14.67
N ILE A 251 1.86 18.09 14.12
CA ILE A 251 3.15 18.67 14.51
C ILE A 251 2.98 20.16 14.71
N VAL A 252 3.39 20.66 15.86
CA VAL A 252 3.30 22.07 16.24
C VAL A 252 4.70 22.56 16.58
N LYS A 253 5.22 23.55 15.84
CA LYS A 253 6.59 24.04 16.02
C LYS A 253 6.97 24.30 17.48
N SER A 254 6.18 25.11 18.18
CA SER A 254 6.49 25.48 19.57
C SER A 254 6.42 24.34 20.58
N ARG A 255 5.77 23.21 20.23
CA ARG A 255 5.66 22.04 21.11
C ARG A 255 6.74 21.01 20.78
N ASP A 256 6.92 20.75 19.50
CA ASP A 256 7.69 19.60 19.03
C ASP A 256 9.11 19.97 18.57
N ILE A 257 9.36 21.25 18.27
CA ILE A 257 10.68 21.84 17.94
C ILE A 257 10.85 23.16 18.73
N PRO A 258 10.95 23.11 20.08
CA PRO A 258 10.83 24.29 20.95
C PRO A 258 11.91 25.35 20.73
N ASP A 259 13.11 24.95 20.27
CA ASP A 259 14.24 25.83 20.04
C ASP A 259 14.27 26.43 18.61
N ALA A 260 13.30 26.07 17.77
CA ALA A 260 13.23 26.61 16.42
C ALA A 260 12.96 28.11 16.43
N SER A 261 13.61 28.81 15.50
CA SER A 261 13.45 30.25 15.33
C SER A 261 11.97 30.67 15.12
N PRO A 262 11.54 31.88 15.56
CA PRO A 262 10.19 32.38 15.32
C PRO A 262 9.77 32.40 13.85
N ASP A 263 10.72 32.59 12.94
CA ASP A 263 10.50 32.59 11.49
C ASP A 263 10.54 31.18 10.85
N ALA A 264 10.90 30.16 11.64
CA ALA A 264 11.06 28.82 11.11
C ALA A 264 9.75 28.27 10.55
N SER A 265 9.83 27.65 9.38
CA SER A 265 8.70 27.07 8.64
C SER A 265 8.99 25.61 8.27
N PHE A 266 7.93 24.87 7.93
CA PHE A 266 8.05 23.46 7.54
C PHE A 266 7.89 23.28 6.03
N ALA A 267 8.66 22.36 5.44
CA ALA A 267 8.47 21.93 4.06
C ALA A 267 8.55 20.41 3.92
N LEU A 268 7.45 19.77 3.50
CA LEU A 268 7.37 18.34 3.18
C LEU A 268 8.11 18.06 1.87
N PHE A 269 8.85 16.95 1.79
CA PHE A 269 9.58 16.57 0.58
C PHE A 269 9.62 15.05 0.36
N GLY A 270 9.78 14.66 -0.91
CA GLY A 270 10.18 13.33 -1.37
C GLY A 270 9.39 12.14 -0.84
N ILE A 271 8.14 11.93 -1.29
CA ILE A 271 7.44 10.66 -1.01
C ILE A 271 6.48 10.36 -2.17
N ASP A 272 7.03 10.15 -3.36
CA ASP A 272 6.28 9.64 -4.50
C ASP A 272 6.92 8.30 -4.89
N GLY A 273 6.27 7.17 -4.57
CA GLY A 273 6.63 5.86 -5.14
C GLY A 273 7.22 4.76 -4.23
N SER A 274 7.61 5.02 -2.97
CA SER A 274 8.18 3.92 -2.15
C SER A 274 7.10 3.07 -1.46
N ASP A 275 6.71 1.96 -2.11
CA ASP A 275 5.96 0.86 -1.47
C ASP A 275 6.67 0.32 -0.21
N VAL A 276 7.98 0.55 -0.09
CA VAL A 276 8.83 0.04 0.99
C VAL A 276 8.86 0.95 2.22
N ASN A 277 8.53 2.26 2.08
CA ASN A 277 8.64 3.25 3.16
C ASN A 277 7.43 4.19 3.30
N PHE A 278 6.24 3.80 2.84
CA PHE A 278 5.01 4.59 3.01
C PHE A 278 4.74 5.06 4.46
N ASN A 279 5.37 4.43 5.45
CA ASN A 279 5.26 4.78 6.86
C ASN A 279 6.19 5.93 7.31
N MET A 280 7.05 6.51 6.48
CA MET A 280 7.99 7.56 6.95
C MET A 280 7.76 8.87 6.20
N VAL A 281 7.40 9.91 6.96
CA VAL A 281 7.23 11.26 6.42
C VAL A 281 8.42 12.11 6.80
N TYR A 282 9.01 12.76 5.79
CA TYR A 282 10.16 13.65 5.94
C TYR A 282 9.74 15.10 5.71
N PHE A 283 10.34 16.00 6.47
CA PHE A 283 10.13 17.43 6.32
C PHE A 283 11.37 18.23 6.73
N ASN A 284 11.59 19.34 6.04
CA ASN A 284 12.58 20.34 6.38
C ASN A 284 11.98 21.29 7.42
N VAL A 285 12.79 21.65 8.41
CA VAL A 285 12.63 22.83 9.25
C VAL A 285 13.55 23.89 8.66
N ASN A 286 12.96 24.88 7.99
CA ASN A 286 13.65 25.95 7.31
C ASN A 286 13.75 27.15 8.25
N GLU A 287 14.96 27.52 8.63
CA GLU A 287 15.28 28.72 9.40
C GLU A 287 16.01 29.73 8.51
N SER A 288 16.22 30.95 9.01
CA SER A 288 16.93 32.00 8.29
C SER A 288 18.37 31.63 7.91
N THR A 289 19.07 30.89 8.78
CA THR A 289 20.49 30.55 8.58
C THR A 289 20.74 29.06 8.39
N SER A 290 19.75 28.21 8.68
CA SER A 290 19.92 26.76 8.73
C SER A 290 18.72 26.04 8.13
N THR A 291 18.94 24.81 7.69
CA THR A 291 17.86 23.89 7.37
C THR A 291 18.23 22.54 7.96
N SER A 292 17.24 21.90 8.57
CA SER A 292 17.39 20.57 9.17
C SER A 292 16.25 19.67 8.74
N ILE A 293 16.56 18.40 8.53
CA ILE A 293 15.61 17.37 8.16
C ILE A 293 15.14 16.66 9.42
N TYR A 294 13.82 16.59 9.56
CA TYR A 294 13.14 15.79 10.56
C TYR A 294 12.26 14.75 9.88
N ARG A 295 11.93 13.71 10.64
CA ARG A 295 11.04 12.65 10.17
C ARG A 295 10.14 12.13 11.27
N PHE A 296 8.99 11.61 10.89
CA PHE A 296 8.10 10.88 11.77
C PHE A 296 7.54 9.64 11.06
N LYS A 297 7.16 8.66 11.86
CA LYS A 297 6.52 7.46 11.35
C LYS A 297 5.00 7.68 11.27
N GLU A 298 4.42 7.55 10.08
CA GLU A 298 2.98 7.39 9.90
C GLU A 298 2.55 5.99 10.39
N ILE A 299 1.43 5.95 11.12
CA ILE A 299 0.76 4.71 11.52
C ILE A 299 -0.61 4.72 10.83
N PRO A 300 -0.83 3.86 9.82
CA PRO A 300 -2.13 3.72 9.18
C PRO A 300 -3.25 3.51 10.21
N GLY A 301 -4.37 4.20 10.03
CA GLY A 301 -5.55 4.06 10.89
C GLY A 301 -5.49 4.74 12.27
N ARG A 302 -4.37 5.40 12.64
CA ARG A 302 -4.30 6.18 13.90
C ARG A 302 -4.47 7.67 13.66
N ILE A 303 -5.70 8.12 13.91
CA ILE A 303 -6.32 9.45 13.74
C ILE A 303 -5.61 10.64 14.43
N ASP A 304 -5.42 10.43 15.73
CA ASP A 304 -5.49 11.52 16.72
C ASP A 304 -4.29 11.54 17.67
N LEU A 305 -3.23 10.78 17.36
CA LEU A 305 -2.06 10.73 18.24
C LEU A 305 -0.97 11.66 17.73
N PRO A 306 -0.35 12.47 18.62
CA PRO A 306 0.89 13.15 18.33
C PRO A 306 1.91 12.15 17.80
N VAL A 307 2.58 12.49 16.71
CA VAL A 307 3.61 11.64 16.12
C VAL A 307 4.93 11.88 16.84
N LYS A 308 5.72 10.82 17.03
CA LYS A 308 7.08 10.96 17.56
C LYS A 308 8.00 11.43 16.46
N ILE A 309 8.46 12.66 16.57
CA ILE A 309 9.41 13.28 15.65
C ILE A 309 10.83 12.87 16.04
N SER A 310 11.68 12.67 15.04
CA SER A 310 13.12 12.49 15.22
C SER A 310 13.90 13.38 14.25
N PHE A 311 14.98 13.97 14.74
CA PHE A 311 15.99 14.58 13.87
C PHE A 311 16.59 13.50 12.96
N PHE A 312 16.85 13.86 11.71
CA PHE A 312 17.42 12.96 10.72
C PHE A 312 18.79 13.41 10.24
N SER A 313 18.90 14.65 9.73
CA SER A 313 20.15 15.19 9.19
C SER A 313 20.10 16.71 9.17
N GLY A 314 21.26 17.37 9.19
CA GLY A 314 21.36 18.77 8.75
C GLY A 314 21.22 18.88 7.23
N GLY A 315 21.02 20.09 6.73
CA GLY A 315 20.83 20.36 5.31
C GLY A 315 19.36 20.38 4.90
N SER A 316 19.12 20.66 3.62
CA SER A 316 17.80 20.71 3.00
C SER A 316 17.53 19.41 2.25
N GLY A 317 16.51 18.67 2.66
CA GLY A 317 16.07 17.48 1.95
C GLY A 317 15.34 17.86 0.66
N LEU A 318 15.69 17.18 -0.43
CA LEU A 318 15.18 17.47 -1.77
C LEU A 318 14.26 16.36 -2.29
N TRP A 319 14.69 15.10 -2.13
CA TRP A 319 13.99 13.93 -2.68
C TRP A 319 14.32 12.66 -1.88
N VAL A 320 13.40 11.70 -1.89
CA VAL A 320 13.59 10.37 -1.32
C VAL A 320 13.33 9.34 -2.42
N GLY A 321 14.29 8.44 -2.61
CA GLY A 321 14.17 7.35 -3.57
C GLY A 321 13.45 6.14 -3.04
N ASP A 322 13.09 5.24 -3.94
CA ASP A 322 12.32 4.02 -3.61
C ASP A 322 13.06 3.13 -2.60
N ASN A 323 14.39 3.15 -2.63
CA ASN A 323 15.26 2.45 -1.69
C ASN A 323 15.35 3.12 -0.30
N GLY A 324 14.73 4.28 -0.12
CA GLY A 324 14.74 5.08 1.10
C GLY A 324 15.98 5.98 1.29
N ASN A 325 16.83 6.10 0.27
CA ASN A 325 17.93 7.07 0.27
C ASN A 325 17.39 8.47 -0.02
N ILE A 326 18.08 9.47 0.51
CA ILE A 326 17.62 10.86 0.49
C ILE A 326 18.70 11.74 -0.12
N SER A 327 18.30 12.57 -1.08
CA SER A 327 19.14 13.65 -1.59
C SER A 327 19.04 14.84 -0.65
N VAL A 328 20.20 15.30 -0.16
CA VAL A 328 20.32 16.39 0.80
C VAL A 328 21.29 17.44 0.29
N GLY A 329 20.81 18.68 0.21
CA GLY A 329 21.63 19.83 -0.12
C GLY A 329 22.18 20.52 1.12
N PHE A 330 23.45 20.87 1.09
CA PHE A 330 24.16 21.61 2.12
C PHE A 330 24.64 22.94 1.55
N SER A 331 24.33 24.01 2.29
CA SER A 331 24.85 25.34 2.03
C SER A 331 25.92 25.64 3.06
N TYR A 332 27.15 25.92 2.63
CA TYR A 332 28.27 26.23 3.52
C TYR A 332 29.11 27.38 2.97
N ILE A 333 29.96 27.95 3.83
CA ILE A 333 30.96 28.95 3.45
C ILE A 333 32.30 28.35 3.85
N GLU A 334 33.07 27.88 2.88
CA GLU A 334 34.41 27.31 3.13
C GLU A 334 35.45 28.42 3.26
N ASN A 335 35.36 29.45 2.42
CA ASN A 335 36.17 30.67 2.48
C ASN A 335 35.27 31.92 2.40
N PRO A 336 35.48 32.94 3.25
CA PRO A 336 34.69 34.18 3.19
C PRO A 336 34.76 34.93 1.84
N GLN A 337 35.80 34.68 1.04
CA GLN A 337 36.02 35.31 -0.26
C GLN A 337 35.27 34.62 -1.41
N ASP A 338 35.01 33.31 -1.29
CA ASP A 338 34.42 32.49 -2.35
C ASP A 338 32.88 32.49 -2.31
N GLY A 339 32.30 33.20 -1.33
CA GLY A 339 30.86 33.25 -1.13
C GLY A 339 30.28 31.94 -0.57
N ARG A 340 28.96 31.82 -0.65
CA ARG A 340 28.21 30.64 -0.20
C ARG A 340 28.27 29.57 -1.30
N GLN A 341 28.75 28.37 -0.94
CA GLN A 341 28.80 27.21 -1.81
C GLN A 341 27.63 26.26 -1.53
N TRP A 342 27.31 25.43 -2.52
CA TRP A 342 26.28 24.40 -2.46
C TRP A 342 26.89 23.04 -2.78
N SER A 343 26.61 22.04 -1.94
CA SER A 343 26.93 20.64 -2.22
C SER A 343 25.70 19.78 -2.00
N GLU A 344 25.60 18.68 -2.74
CA GLU A 344 24.53 17.71 -2.55
C GLU A 344 25.14 16.35 -2.24
N GLU A 345 24.53 15.65 -1.28
CA GLU A 345 24.92 14.31 -0.88
C GLU A 345 23.71 13.38 -0.92
N LEU A 346 23.97 12.13 -1.28
CA LEU A 346 23.02 11.05 -1.09
C LEU A 346 23.29 10.41 0.27
N ILE A 347 22.31 10.43 1.16
CA ILE A 347 22.39 9.76 2.47
C ILE A 347 21.42 8.58 2.53
N ASP A 348 21.79 7.54 3.27
CA ASP A 348 20.95 6.36 3.47
C ASP A 348 19.83 6.63 4.50
N LYS A 349 18.91 5.68 4.65
CA LYS A 349 17.81 5.76 5.64
C LYS A 349 18.26 5.87 7.11
N LYS A 350 19.55 5.68 7.40
CA LYS A 350 20.16 5.84 8.73
C LYS A 350 20.87 7.20 8.87
N GLY A 351 20.89 8.03 7.83
CA GLY A 351 21.57 9.32 7.80
C GLY A 351 23.06 9.22 7.49
N LYS A 352 23.54 8.07 7.00
CA LYS A 352 24.95 7.91 6.62
C LYS A 352 25.14 8.31 5.16
N LYS A 353 26.16 9.12 4.89
CA LYS A 353 26.60 9.45 3.53
C LYS A 353 26.89 8.19 2.71
N VAL A 354 26.24 8.11 1.55
CA VAL A 354 26.45 7.09 0.53
C VAL A 354 27.45 7.60 -0.50
N CYS A 355 27.22 8.80 -1.03
CA CYS A 355 28.09 9.45 -2.01
C CYS A 355 27.81 10.96 -2.10
N ASP A 356 28.76 11.69 -2.69
CA ASP A 356 28.52 13.05 -3.19
C ASP A 356 27.77 13.00 -4.51
N LEU A 357 26.82 13.91 -4.72
CA LEU A 357 26.05 14.01 -5.95
C LEU A 357 26.68 15.02 -6.92
N VAL A 358 26.59 14.74 -8.22
CA VAL A 358 27.04 15.67 -9.27
C VAL A 358 26.15 16.91 -9.25
N SER A 359 26.74 18.06 -8.91
CA SER A 359 26.08 19.37 -8.82
C SER A 359 26.05 20.08 -10.18
N GLU A 360 25.61 19.39 -11.24
CA GLU A 360 25.41 20.05 -12.54
C GLU A 360 23.93 20.38 -12.75
N ASP A 361 23.69 21.59 -13.21
CA ASP A 361 22.41 22.30 -13.25
C ASP A 361 21.22 21.46 -13.75
N ILE A 362 20.15 21.46 -12.94
CA ILE A 362 18.75 21.18 -13.31
C ILE A 362 18.50 19.76 -13.87
N ALA A 363 19.17 18.73 -13.34
CA ALA A 363 18.62 17.37 -13.46
C ALA A 363 17.47 17.21 -12.44
N PRO A 364 16.27 16.73 -12.85
CA PRO A 364 15.26 16.24 -11.92
C PRO A 364 15.91 15.35 -10.86
N THR A 365 15.56 15.51 -9.60
CA THR A 365 16.28 14.93 -8.46
C THR A 365 16.40 13.39 -8.51
N PHE A 366 15.53 12.71 -9.28
CA PHE A 366 15.59 11.27 -9.56
C PHE A 366 16.66 10.84 -10.60
N LEU A 367 17.32 11.79 -11.28
CA LEU A 367 18.41 11.57 -12.24
C LEU A 367 19.80 11.88 -11.65
N GLN A 368 19.86 12.28 -10.37
CA GLN A 368 21.12 12.62 -9.71
C GLN A 368 22.01 11.37 -9.57
N GLN A 369 23.26 11.49 -10.03
CA GLN A 369 24.26 10.42 -9.98
C GLN A 369 25.34 10.72 -8.95
N CYS A 370 25.88 9.68 -8.33
CA CYS A 370 27.08 9.81 -7.51
C CYS A 370 28.25 10.31 -8.36
N LYS A 371 29.02 11.27 -7.83
CA LYS A 371 30.32 11.65 -8.38
C LYS A 371 31.21 10.39 -8.47
N LYS A 372 31.86 10.22 -9.62
CA LYS A 372 32.76 9.09 -9.88
C LYS A 372 34.12 9.29 -9.25
#